data_AF-A0A536RSN0-F1
#
_entry.id   AF-A0A536RSN0-F1
#
_cell.length_a   1.000
_cell.length_b   1.000
_cell.length_c   1.000
_cell.angle_alpha   90.00
_cell.angle_beta   90.00
_cell.angle_gamma   90.00
#
_symmetry.space_group_name_H-M   'P 1'
#
loop_
_entity.id
_entity.type
_entity.pdbx_description
1 polymer ?
#
loop_
_entity_poly.entity_id
_entity_poly.type
_entity_poly.pdbx_seq_one_letter_code
_entity_poly.pdbx_strand_id
1 'polypeptide(L)'
;MVDPRTLIAEAQALGLFQPHGAFEVHCSHCHARLDSRGDCATCGLIGRPAAELERRAQTDPEGTAKLLRAAIDKRKAFKPVGAREKSQER
;
A
#
# COMPACT_ATOMS: atom_id res chain seq x y z
N MET A 1 14.76 12.75 9.08
CA MET A 1 14.36 11.92 7.91
C MET A 1 13.79 10.62 8.45
N VAL A 2 12.65 10.15 7.95
CA VAL A 2 12.09 8.85 8.38
C VAL A 2 12.80 7.75 7.61
N ASP A 3 13.30 6.74 8.32
CA ASP A 3 14.04 5.64 7.72
C ASP A 3 13.12 4.79 6.82
N PRO A 4 13.53 4.47 5.58
CA PRO A 4 12.72 3.64 4.68
C PRO A 4 12.44 2.26 5.28
N ARG A 5 13.32 1.72 6.14
CA ARG A 5 13.08 0.42 6.80
C ARG A 5 11.92 0.51 7.79
N THR A 6 11.80 1.61 8.53
CA THR A 6 10.65 1.88 9.41
C THR A 6 9.35 1.93 8.61
N LEU A 7 9.37 2.61 7.46
CA LEU A 7 8.20 2.70 6.59
C LEU A 7 7.83 1.34 5.96
N ILE A 8 8.81 0.51 5.61
CA ILE A 8 8.56 -0.85 5.11
C ILE A 8 7.91 -1.71 6.20
N ALA A 9 8.44 -1.67 7.43
CA ALA A 9 7.86 -2.42 8.55
C ALA A 9 6.42 -1.97 8.85
N GLU A 10 6.14 -0.66 8.80
CA GLU A 10 4.79 -0.13 8.98
C GLU A 10 3.85 -0.56 7.85
N ALA A 11 4.32 -0.51 6.60
CA ALA A 11 3.54 -0.99 5.46
C ALA A 11 3.27 -2.50 5.55
N GLN A 12 4.22 -3.30 6.07
CA GLN A 12 4.02 -4.73 6.33
C GLN A 12 2.94 -4.94 7.39
N ALA A 13 3.00 -4.21 8.51
CA ALA A 13 2.01 -4.29 9.59
C ALA A 13 0.59 -3.93 9.10
N LEU A 14 0.47 -3.01 8.14
CA LEU A 14 -0.79 -2.63 7.52
C LEU A 14 -1.26 -3.57 6.40
N GLY A 15 -0.49 -4.63 6.11
CA GLY A 15 -0.78 -5.59 5.05
C GLY A 15 -0.78 -4.96 3.65
N LEU A 16 0.09 -3.98 3.40
CA LEU A 16 0.14 -3.26 2.12
C LEU A 16 0.81 -4.04 1.00
N PHE A 17 1.63 -5.03 1.32
CA PHE A 17 2.35 -5.82 0.35
C PHE A 17 1.50 -7.01 -0.10
N GLN A 18 0.87 -6.87 -1.25
CA GLN A 18 0.25 -7.98 -1.95
C GLN A 18 0.83 -8.05 -3.37
N PRO A 19 1.61 -9.10 -3.69
CA PRO A 19 2.04 -9.31 -5.06
C PRO A 19 0.80 -9.62 -5.89
N HIS A 20 0.39 -8.67 -6.72
CA HIS A 20 -0.59 -8.91 -7.76
C HIS A 20 0.09 -9.58 -8.96
N GLY A 21 -0.60 -10.51 -9.61
CA GLY A 21 -0.14 -11.08 -10.87
C GLY A 21 -0.01 -9.99 -11.93
N ALA A 22 0.94 -10.14 -12.87
CA ALA A 22 1.22 -9.14 -13.92
C ALA A 22 0.02 -8.77 -14.82
N PHE A 23 -1.11 -9.48 -14.69
CA PHE A 23 -2.34 -9.30 -15.46
C PHE A 23 -3.47 -8.65 -14.65
N GLU A 24 -3.30 -8.42 -13.35
CA GLU A 24 -4.31 -7.79 -12.52
C GLU A 24 -4.34 -6.28 -12.77
N VAL A 25 -5.43 -5.80 -13.36
CA VAL A 25 -5.68 -4.37 -13.63
C VAL A 25 -6.43 -3.71 -12.47
N HIS A 26 -7.05 -4.50 -11.59
CA HIS A 26 -7.86 -4.01 -10.48
C HIS A 26 -7.32 -4.52 -9.15
N CYS A 27 -7.31 -3.65 -8.14
CA CYS A 27 -6.90 -3.96 -6.79
C CYS A 27 -7.88 -4.94 -6.14
N SER A 28 -7.42 -6.08 -5.62
CA SER A 28 -8.31 -7.06 -4.95
C SER A 28 -8.96 -6.53 -3.66
N HIS A 29 -8.52 -5.38 -3.14
CA HIS A 29 -9.03 -4.81 -1.89
C HIS A 29 -10.06 -3.69 -2.07
N CYS A 30 -9.90 -2.85 -3.09
CA CYS A 30 -10.80 -1.71 -3.33
C CYS A 30 -11.38 -1.67 -4.75
N HIS A 31 -10.98 -2.62 -5.61
CA HIS A 31 -11.38 -2.78 -7.01
C HIS A 31 -11.03 -1.57 -7.91
N ALA A 32 -10.30 -0.58 -7.38
CA ALA A 32 -9.76 0.50 -8.16
C ALA A 32 -8.67 0.00 -9.11
N ARG A 33 -8.44 0.76 -10.18
CA ARG A 33 -7.41 0.45 -11.17
C ARG A 33 -6.01 0.52 -10.55
N LEU A 34 -5.19 -0.50 -10.84
CA LEU A 34 -3.78 -0.56 -10.48
C LEU A 34 -2.93 0.18 -11.52
N ASP A 35 -1.85 0.79 -11.06
CA ASP A 35 -0.80 1.35 -11.91
C ASP A 35 -0.01 0.23 -12.62
N SER A 36 0.80 0.57 -13.63
CA SER A 36 1.63 -0.40 -14.38
C SER A 36 2.63 -1.19 -13.51
N ARG A 37 2.79 -0.79 -12.24
CA ARG A 37 3.64 -1.43 -11.23
C ARG A 37 2.85 -2.30 -10.24
N GLY A 38 1.53 -2.40 -10.42
CA GLY A 38 0.63 -3.12 -9.51
C GLY A 38 0.28 -2.35 -8.24
N ASP A 39 0.62 -1.06 -8.16
CA ASP A 39 0.30 -0.21 -7.00
C ASP A 39 -1.13 0.34 -7.11
N CYS A 40 -1.85 0.41 -6.00
CA CYS A 40 -3.18 1.00 -5.96
C CYS A 40 -3.14 2.43 -5.44
N ALA A 41 -3.46 3.39 -6.32
CA ALA A 41 -3.54 4.80 -5.94
C ALA A 41 -4.68 5.13 -4.97
N THR A 42 -5.66 4.23 -4.77
CA THR A 42 -6.84 4.49 -3.93
C THR A 42 -6.67 3.99 -2.50
N CYS A 43 -6.36 2.71 -2.31
CA CYS A 43 -6.23 2.11 -0.97
C CYS A 43 -4.78 2.02 -0.46
N GLY A 44 -3.80 2.44 -1.27
CA GLY A 44 -2.38 2.43 -0.91
C GLY A 44 -1.69 1.07 -1.05
N LEU A 45 -2.34 0.07 -1.65
CA LEU A 45 -1.75 -1.26 -1.87
C LEU A 45 -0.50 -1.17 -2.76
N ILE A 46 0.53 -1.95 -2.42
CA ILE A 46 1.80 -2.01 -3.14
C ILE A 46 1.92 -3.39 -3.79
N GLY A 47 1.98 -3.43 -5.12
CA GLY A 47 2.05 -4.66 -5.93
C GLY A 47 3.41 -5.38 -5.90
N ARG A 48 4.37 -4.85 -5.14
CA ARG A 48 5.76 -5.30 -5.08
C ARG A 48 6.08 -5.84 -3.69
N PRO A 49 6.91 -6.90 -3.57
CA PRO A 49 7.29 -7.42 -2.27
C PRO A 49 8.20 -6.43 -1.52
N ALA A 50 8.17 -6.49 -0.19
CA ALA A 50 9.01 -5.65 0.68
C ALA A 50 10.50 -5.72 0.29
N ALA A 51 11.01 -6.92 -0.01
CA ALA A 51 12.40 -7.13 -0.43
C ALA A 51 12.79 -6.34 -1.70
N GLU A 52 11.86 -6.11 -2.63
CA GLU A 52 12.09 -5.27 -3.81
C GLU A 52 12.23 -3.79 -3.42
N LEU A 53 11.39 -3.32 -2.49
CA LEU A 53 11.49 -1.96 -1.97
C LEU A 53 12.73 -1.75 -1.12
N GLU A 54 13.19 -2.75 -0.36
CA GLU A 54 14.45 -2.67 0.38
C GLU A 54 15.66 -2.53 -0.56
N ARG A 55 15.65 -3.23 -1.70
CA ARG A 55 16.68 -3.04 -2.74
C ARG A 55 16.62 -1.65 -3.35
N ARG A 56 15.42 -1.14 -3.66
CA ARG A 56 15.24 0.23 -4.15
C ARG A 56 15.62 1.28 -3.12
N ALA A 57 15.39 1.04 -1.83
CA ALA A 57 15.79 1.98 -0.79
C ALA A 57 17.31 2.19 -0.72
N GLN A 58 18.11 1.21 -1.19
CA GLN A 58 19.57 1.34 -1.26
C GLN A 58 20.03 2.23 -2.43
N THR A 59 19.26 2.29 -3.53
CA THR A 59 19.60 3.08 -4.72
C THR A 59 18.86 4.42 -4.77
N ASP A 60 17.65 4.48 -4.25
CA ASP A 60 16.76 5.65 -4.19
C ASP A 60 15.97 5.65 -2.87
N PRO A 61 16.62 6.03 -1.75
CA PRO A 61 15.99 6.05 -0.43
C PRO A 61 14.86 7.09 -0.35
N GLU A 62 15.03 8.24 -0.99
CA GLU A 62 14.06 9.35 -0.92
C GLU A 62 12.77 9.04 -1.69
N GLY A 63 12.89 8.54 -2.93
CA GLY A 63 11.70 8.15 -3.70
C GLY A 63 10.99 6.94 -3.09
N THR A 64 11.73 5.99 -2.53
CA THR A 64 11.14 4.85 -1.81
C THR A 64 10.40 5.30 -0.54
N ALA A 65 11.00 6.17 0.27
CA ALA A 65 10.36 6.73 1.46
C ALA A 65 9.09 7.52 1.12
N LYS A 66 9.13 8.33 0.04
CA LYS A 66 7.96 9.09 -0.43
C LYS A 66 6.82 8.17 -0.88
N LEU A 67 7.15 7.10 -1.60
CA LEU A 67 6.17 6.11 -2.05
C LEU A 67 5.50 5.39 -0.88
N LEU A 68 6.30 4.86 0.04
CA LEU A 68 5.79 4.14 1.22
C LEU A 68 4.93 5.06 2.09
N ARG A 69 5.38 6.29 2.32
CA ARG A 69 4.63 7.25 3.12
C ARG A 69 3.29 7.60 2.48
N ALA A 70 3.24 7.79 1.17
CA ALA A 70 1.98 8.02 0.46
C ALA A 70 1.04 6.79 0.51
N ALA A 71 1.59 5.59 0.38
CA ALA A 71 0.84 4.34 0.49
C ALA A 71 0.24 4.14 1.89
N ILE A 72 1.04 4.36 2.95
CA ILE A 72 0.62 4.28 4.35
C ILE A 72 -0.45 5.32 4.65
N ASP A 73 -0.25 6.57 4.24
CA ASP A 73 -1.22 7.64 4.45
C ASP A 73 -2.57 7.30 3.79
N LYS A 74 -2.54 6.85 2.54
CA LYS A 74 -3.73 6.37 1.83
C LYS A 74 -4.39 5.20 2.54
N ARG A 75 -3.64 4.23 3.03
CA ARG A 75 -4.18 3.06 3.75
C ARG A 75 -4.86 3.46 5.06
N LYS A 76 -4.28 4.41 5.78
CA LYS A 76 -4.83 4.97 7.02
C LYS A 76 -6.08 5.82 6.74
N ALA A 77 -6.09 6.57 5.64
CA ALA A 77 -7.23 7.38 5.21
C ALA A 77 -8.33 6.53 4.54
N PHE A 78 -7.97 5.38 3.99
CA PHE A 78 -8.88 4.48 3.29
C PHE A 78 -9.81 3.81 4.30
N LYS A 79 -11.00 4.40 4.45
CA LYS A 79 -12.13 3.76 5.10
C LYS A 79 -12.88 2.95 4.04
N PRO A 80 -12.94 1.61 4.14
CA PRO A 80 -13.74 0.84 3.21
C PRO A 80 -15.19 1.33 3.31
N VAL A 81 -15.84 1.52 2.16
CA VAL A 81 -17.23 1.96 2.05
C VAL A 81 -18.11 0.81 2.59
N GLY A 82 -18.23 0.72 3.91
CA GLY A 82 -18.77 -0.45 4.61
C GLY A 82 -18.28 -0.61 6.06
N ALA A 83 -17.18 0.05 6.45
CA ALA A 83 -16.81 0.22 7.86
C ALA A 83 -17.50 1.44 8.51
N ARG A 84 -18.67 1.85 7.97
CA ARG A 84 -19.68 2.47 8.81
C ARG A 84 -20.22 1.33 9.64
N GLU A 85 -19.84 1.33 10.91
CA GLU A 85 -20.56 0.72 12.02
C GLU A 85 -21.89 0.13 11.56
N LYS A 86 -21.98 -1.20 11.42
CA LYS A 86 -23.21 -1.88 11.81
C LYS A 86 -23.35 -1.56 13.29
N SER A 87 -23.84 -0.36 13.59
CA SER A 87 -24.56 -0.11 14.81
C SER A 87 -25.60 -1.21 14.84
N GLN A 88 -25.39 -2.04 15.85
CA GLN A 88 -26.23 -3.10 16.33
C GLN A 88 -27.59 -2.47 16.63
N GLU A 89 -28.44 -2.29 15.63
CA GLU A 89 -29.84 -1.96 15.83
C GLU A 89 -30.60 -3.25 16.14
N ARG A 90 -30.99 -3.29 17.42
CA ARG A 90 -31.93 -4.14 18.16
C ARG A 90 -32.90 -5.00 17.35
#